data_AF-A0A9D5IWU9-F1
#
_entry.id   AF-A0A9D5IWU9-F1
#
_cell.length_a   1.000
_cell.length_b   1.000
_cell.length_c   1.000
_cell.angle_alpha   90.00
_cell.angle_beta   90.00
_cell.angle_gamma   90.00
#
_symmetry.space_group_name_H-M   'P 1'
#
loop_
_entity.id
_entity.type
_entity.pdbx_description
1 polymer ?
#
loop_
_entity_poly.entity_id
_entity_poly.type
_entity_poly.pdbx_seq_one_letter_code
_entity_poly.pdbx_strand_id
1 'polypeptide(L)'
;MQKIQVLFPEPQMRRLRAMAHREDRSLSELIRRATERWLDSAPTDVEDANKHPQLPVFHGGAVLTSAEHLRDKAYGDLTHETKDGHA
;
A
#
# COMPACT_ATOMS: atom_id res chain seq x y z
N MET A 1 12.67 -27.08 12.38
CA MET A 1 11.32 -26.90 11.81
C MET A 1 10.30 -26.83 12.93
N GLN A 2 9.37 -25.87 12.88
CA GLN A 2 8.24 -25.78 13.81
C GLN A 2 6.98 -26.33 13.13
N LYS A 3 6.22 -27.17 13.83
CA LYS A 3 4.98 -27.75 13.29
C LYS A 3 3.83 -26.77 13.54
N ILE A 4 3.17 -26.36 12.47
CA ILE A 4 1.97 -25.52 12.51
C ILE A 4 0.81 -26.25 11.83
N GLN A 5 -0.41 -26.02 12.32
CA GLN A 5 -1.62 -26.52 11.67
C GLN A 5 -2.22 -25.37 10.86
N VAL A 6 -2.28 -25.53 9.54
CA VAL A 6 -2.91 -24.57 8.62
C VAL A 6 -4.10 -25.25 7.98
N LEU A 7 -5.26 -24.61 8.04
CA LEU A 7 -6.46 -25.10 7.38
C LEU A 7 -6.46 -24.63 5.92
N PHE A 8 -6.51 -25.59 5.00
CA PHE A 8 -6.75 -25.31 3.58
C PHE A 8 -8.17 -25.75 3.22
N PRO A 9 -9.00 -24.86 2.66
CA PRO A 9 -10.30 -25.26 2.15
C PRO A 9 -10.14 -26.22 0.96
N GLU A 10 -11.24 -26.90 0.61
CA GLU A 10 -11.36 -27.55 -0.70
C GLU A 10 -11.82 -26.51 -1.73
N PRO A 11 -11.28 -26.53 -2.97
CA PRO A 11 -10.47 -27.57 -3.60
C PRO A 11 -8.94 -27.40 -3.45
N GLN A 12 -8.47 -26.44 -2.65
CA GLN A 12 -7.05 -26.08 -2.55
C GLN A 12 -6.23 -27.25 -1.99
N MET A 13 -6.73 -27.91 -0.94
CA MET A 13 -6.07 -29.07 -0.34
C MET A 13 -5.90 -30.22 -1.35
N ARG A 14 -6.92 -30.53 -2.15
CA ARG A 14 -6.82 -31.50 -3.25
C ARG A 14 -5.75 -31.13 -4.28
N ARG A 15 -5.68 -29.86 -4.70
CA ARG A 15 -4.67 -29.38 -5.66
C ARG A 15 -3.26 -29.49 -5.11
N LEU A 16 -3.05 -29.13 -3.84
CA LEU A 16 -1.75 -29.24 -3.19
C LEU A 16 -1.26 -30.70 -3.11
N ARG A 17 -2.15 -31.65 -2.77
CA ARG A 17 -1.80 -33.09 -2.76
C ARG A 17 -1.42 -33.59 -4.15
N ALA A 18 -2.18 -33.21 -5.17
CA ALA A 18 -1.90 -33.61 -6.55
C ALA A 18 -0.52 -33.11 -7.02
N MET A 19 -0.16 -31.86 -6.70
CA MET A 19 1.16 -31.32 -7.03
C MET A 19 2.28 -32.00 -6.26
N ALA A 20 2.10 -32.21 -4.95
CA ALA A 20 3.08 -32.91 -4.12
C ALA A 20 3.38 -34.32 -4.66
N HIS A 21 2.33 -35.06 -5.04
CA HIS A 21 2.47 -36.37 -5.65
C HIS A 21 3.17 -36.31 -7.02
N ARG A 22 2.81 -35.36 -7.88
CA ARG A 22 3.42 -35.19 -9.20
C ARG A 22 4.91 -34.86 -9.14
N GLU A 23 5.32 -34.11 -8.12
CA GLU A 23 6.72 -33.68 -7.94
C GLU A 23 7.55 -34.64 -7.08
N ASP A 24 6.96 -35.76 -6.61
CA ASP A 24 7.57 -36.69 -5.66
C ASP A 24 8.13 -35.98 -4.40
N ARG A 25 7.32 -35.09 -3.83
CA ARG A 25 7.68 -34.25 -2.68
C ARG A 25 6.64 -34.35 -1.57
N SER A 26 7.08 -34.09 -0.35
CA SER A 26 6.15 -33.93 0.77
C SER A 26 5.34 -32.64 0.64
N LEU A 27 4.13 -32.65 1.19
CA LEU A 27 3.27 -31.46 1.24
C LEU A 27 3.93 -30.31 2.01
N SER A 28 4.61 -30.63 3.11
CA SER A 28 5.34 -29.65 3.93
C SER A 28 6.45 -28.96 3.14
N GLU A 29 7.15 -29.70 2.29
CA GLU A 29 8.22 -29.16 1.46
C GLU A 29 7.68 -28.26 0.34
N LEU A 30 6.54 -28.64 -0.24
CA LEU A 30 5.85 -27.79 -1.22
C LEU A 30 5.38 -26.48 -0.60
N ILE A 31 4.78 -26.54 0.60
CA ILE A 31 4.35 -25.34 1.34
C ILE A 31 5.55 -24.47 1.70
N ARG A 32 6.64 -25.05 2.21
CA ARG A 32 7.87 -24.32 2.55
C ARG A 32 8.39 -23.50 1.36
N ARG A 33 8.56 -24.14 0.20
CA ARG A 33 9.07 -23.48 -1.02
C ARG A 33 8.12 -22.40 -1.54
N ALA A 34 6.81 -22.63 -1.44
CA ALA A 34 5.81 -21.64 -1.82
C ALA A 34 5.86 -20.42 -0.90
N THR A 35 5.95 -20.64 0.41
CA THR A 35 6.06 -19.57 1.41
C THR A 35 7.36 -18.79 1.25
N GLU A 36 8.49 -19.45 1.04
CA GLU A 36 9.78 -18.78 0.78
C GLU A 36 9.69 -17.85 -0.41
N ARG A 37 9.20 -18.36 -1.56
CA ARG A 37 9.04 -17.53 -2.76
C ARG A 37 8.08 -16.37 -2.55
N TRP A 38 7.02 -16.57 -1.77
CA TRP A 38 6.09 -15.50 -1.45
C TRP A 38 6.75 -14.45 -0.56
N LEU A 39 7.51 -14.84 0.46
CA LEU A 39 8.24 -13.90 1.33
C LEU A 39 9.32 -13.12 0.57
N ASP A 40 10.04 -13.77 -0.35
CA ASP A 40 11.05 -13.11 -1.19
C ASP A 40 10.43 -12.05 -2.13
N SER A 41 9.14 -12.18 -2.44
CA SER A 41 8.41 -11.25 -3.31
C SER A 41 7.45 -10.32 -2.58
N ALA A 42 7.20 -10.57 -1.30
CA ALA A 42 6.35 -9.73 -0.48
C ALA A 42 7.07 -8.43 -0.17
N PRO A 43 6.36 -7.28 -0.12
CA PRO A 43 6.92 -6.06 0.43
C PRO A 43 7.43 -6.35 1.85
N THR A 44 8.73 -6.20 2.08
CA THR A 44 9.36 -6.43 3.39
C THR A 44 8.92 -5.44 4.46
N ASP A 45 8.23 -4.37 4.07
CA ASP A 45 7.81 -3.27 4.94
C ASP A 45 6.59 -3.61 5.81
N VAL A 46 6.38 -4.89 6.13
CA VAL A 46 5.35 -5.34 7.07
C VAL A 46 5.67 -4.90 8.52
N GLU A 47 6.90 -4.44 8.78
CA GLU A 47 7.29 -3.92 10.10
C GLU A 47 6.45 -2.71 10.56
N ASP A 48 5.67 -2.10 9.66
CA ASP A 48 5.06 -0.80 9.91
C ASP A 48 3.58 -0.73 9.59
N ALA A 49 2.84 -1.84 9.64
CA ALA A 49 1.36 -1.80 9.57
C ALA A 49 0.75 -0.89 10.67
N ASN A 50 1.50 -0.61 11.75
CA ASN A 50 1.15 0.33 12.82
C ASN A 50 1.91 1.67 12.78
N LYS A 51 2.80 1.93 11.81
CA LYS A 51 3.28 3.31 11.63
C LYS A 51 2.15 4.09 10.99
N HIS A 52 1.51 4.92 11.79
CA HIS A 52 0.74 6.03 11.26
C HIS A 52 1.63 6.75 10.24
N PRO A 53 1.17 6.95 8.99
CA PRO A 53 1.95 7.70 8.03
C PRO A 53 2.28 9.05 8.67
N GLN A 54 3.58 9.29 8.89
CA GLN A 54 4.04 10.60 9.32
C GLN A 54 3.82 11.53 8.13
N LEU A 55 2.66 12.17 8.12
CA LEU A 55 2.38 13.21 7.15
C LEU A 55 3.47 14.27 7.32
N PRO A 56 4.17 14.66 6.24
CA PRO A 56 5.15 15.73 6.34
C PRO A 56 4.43 17.00 6.79
N VAL A 57 4.64 17.39 8.05
CA VAL A 57 4.06 18.61 8.60
C VAL A 57 4.93 19.77 8.13
N PHE A 58 4.38 20.60 7.26
CA PHE A 58 5.00 21.84 6.84
C PHE A 58 4.50 22.99 7.72
N HIS A 59 5.43 23.69 8.37
CA HIS A 59 5.11 24.92 9.10
C HIS A 59 5.07 26.11 8.14
N GLY A 60 3.88 26.42 7.64
CA GLY A 60 3.63 27.53 6.69
C GLY A 60 3.69 28.96 7.27
N GLY A 61 4.26 29.14 8.46
CA GLY A 61 4.33 30.45 9.12
C GLY A 61 3.00 30.94 9.71
N ALA A 62 2.94 32.23 10.02
CA ALA A 62 1.75 32.86 10.60
C ALA A 62 0.65 33.04 9.55
N VAL A 63 -0.60 32.87 9.95
CA VAL A 63 -1.76 33.15 9.10
C VAL A 63 -1.83 34.66 8.83
N LEU A 64 -1.60 35.06 7.57
CA LEU A 64 -1.52 36.47 7.17
C LEU A 64 -2.90 37.12 6.92
N THR A 65 -3.98 36.35 6.94
CA THR A 65 -5.33 36.84 6.61
C THR A 65 -6.40 36.16 7.44
N SER A 66 -7.48 36.86 7.79
CA SER A 66 -8.61 36.26 8.50
C SER A 66 -9.35 35.23 7.64
N ALA A 67 -10.06 34.30 8.29
CA ALA A 67 -10.82 33.25 7.62
C ALA A 67 -11.87 33.79 6.64
N GLU A 68 -12.44 34.96 6.95
CA GLU A 68 -13.45 35.65 6.15
C GLU A 68 -12.94 36.05 4.76
N HIS A 69 -11.64 36.35 4.63
CA HIS A 69 -11.01 36.79 3.38
C HIS A 69 -10.27 35.68 2.62
N LEU A 70 -10.24 34.45 3.16
CA LEU A 70 -9.49 33.35 2.54
C LEU A 70 -10.01 32.97 1.15
N ARG A 71 -11.34 32.98 0.96
CA ARG A 71 -11.95 32.67 -0.34
C ARG A 71 -11.53 33.69 -1.40
N ASP A 72 -11.64 34.96 -1.08
CA ASP A 72 -11.32 36.04 -2.03
C ASP A 72 -9.82 36.05 -2.35
N LYS A 73 -8.95 35.72 -1.39
CA LYS A 73 -7.52 35.57 -1.64
C LYS A 73 -7.16 34.31 -2.43
N ALA A 74 -7.86 33.20 -2.21
CA ALA A 74 -7.59 31.95 -2.91
C ALA A 74 -8.07 31.97 -4.37
N TYR A 75 -9.15 32.70 -4.67
CA TYR A 75 -9.81 32.69 -5.98
C TYR A 75 -9.84 34.05 -6.69
N GLY A 76 -9.45 35.15 -6.02
CA GLY A 76 -9.47 36.51 -6.60
C GLY A 76 -8.44 36.74 -7.69
N ASP A 77 -7.32 36.00 -7.68
CA ASP A 77 -6.29 36.11 -8.73
C ASP A 77 -6.66 35.33 -10.01
N LEU A 78 -7.65 34.41 -9.96
CA LEU A 78 -8.10 33.67 -11.15
C LEU A 78 -8.87 34.54 -12.15
N THR A 79 -9.22 35.78 -11.80
CA THR A 79 -10.04 36.69 -12.62
C THR A 79 -9.24 37.80 -13.32
N HIS A 80 -7.92 37.89 -13.16
CA HIS A 80 -7.12 39.01 -13.73
C HIS A 80 -6.08 38.64 -14.80
N GLU A 81 -5.93 37.38 -15.20
CA GLU A 81 -5.00 36.99 -16.30
C GLU A 81 -5.68 36.77 -17.67
N THR A 82 -6.74 37.52 -17.99
CA THR A 82 -7.20 37.56 -19.39
C THR A 82 -7.76 38.92 -19.76
N LYS A 83 -6.86 39.89 -19.97
CA LYS A 83 -6.98 41.00 -20.92
C LYS A 83 -5.76 41.89 -20.75
N ASP A 84 -4.72 41.61 -21.52
CA ASP A 84 -3.91 42.63 -22.19
C ASP A 84 -3.01 41.93 -23.20
N GLY A 85 -3.55 41.77 -24.41
CA GLY A 85 -2.90 41.18 -25.56
C GLY A 85 -3.71 41.49 -26.81
N HIS A 86 -3.21 42.46 -27.57
CA HIS A 86 -3.62 42.90 -28.91
C HIS A 86 -4.74 43.95 -29.03
N ALA A 87 -4.32 45.21 -29.20
CA ALA A 87 -4.52 45.93 -30.45
C ALA A 87 -3.29 46.81 -30.71
#